data_AF-A0A962E9X4-F1
#
_entry.id   AF-A0A962E9X4-F1
#
_cell.length_a   1.000
_cell.length_b   1.000
_cell.length_c   1.000
_cell.angle_alpha   90.00
_cell.angle_beta   90.00
_cell.angle_gamma   90.00
#
_symmetry.space_group_name_H-M   'P 1'
#
loop_
_entity.id
_entity.type
_entity.pdbx_description
1 polymer ?
#
loop_
_entity_poly.entity_id
_entity_poly.type
_entity_poly.pdbx_seq_one_letter_code
_entity_poly.pdbx_strand_id
1 'polypeptide(L)'
;MSYKHYWGRPLELPRDRFRLFAAECRELRQSLGVPFLGLFGGVGIGGALGTGDPTFTQDAVCFNGRPGYETFLIHPLFHHPAHERGDYDLYWDFVATAQRPYDTLVVAALLSFKYHFPEAALNSDGGEQDWARGINLYQRATRRKAPSFRELAAPQA
;
A
#
# COMPACT_ATOMS: atom_id res chain seq x y z
N MET A 1 1.65 -2.18 -19.66
CA MET A 1 1.00 -2.12 -18.32
C MET A 1 1.06 -0.67 -17.86
N SER A 2 -0.06 -0.02 -17.57
CA SER A 2 -0.15 1.46 -17.61
C SER A 2 -0.76 2.15 -16.38
N TYR A 3 -0.94 1.46 -15.25
CA TYR A 3 -1.48 2.08 -14.03
C TYR A 3 -0.60 1.76 -12.82
N LYS A 4 -0.06 2.81 -12.21
CA LYS A 4 0.90 2.75 -11.11
C LYS A 4 0.47 3.60 -9.93
N HIS A 5 0.93 3.19 -8.76
CA HIS A 5 0.94 3.99 -7.54
C HIS A 5 2.37 4.21 -7.11
N TYR A 6 2.64 5.39 -6.57
CA TYR A 6 3.97 5.83 -6.15
C TYR A 6 3.91 6.29 -4.70
N TRP A 7 4.99 6.06 -3.96
CA TRP A 7 5.14 6.60 -2.61
C TRP A 7 6.56 7.12 -2.40
N GLY A 8 6.63 8.37 -1.93
CA GLY A 8 7.83 9.02 -1.45
C GLY A 8 7.94 8.84 0.07
N ARG A 9 9.15 8.59 0.56
CA ARG A 9 9.42 8.40 1.99
C ARG A 9 10.85 8.79 2.39
N PRO A 10 11.11 9.04 3.68
CA PRO A 10 12.48 9.14 4.19
C PRO A 10 13.26 7.83 4.02
N LEU A 11 14.58 7.93 4.13
CA LEU A 11 15.49 6.78 4.06
C LEU A 11 15.11 5.69 5.06
N GLU A 12 14.80 6.08 6.30
CA GLU A 12 14.46 5.19 7.39
C GLU A 12 13.08 5.55 7.95
N LEU A 13 12.25 4.53 8.16
CA LEU A 13 10.95 4.63 8.82
C LEU A 13 11.11 4.16 10.27
N PRO A 14 10.63 4.93 11.28
CA PRO A 14 10.72 4.52 12.68
C PRO A 14 10.08 3.14 12.91
N ARG A 15 10.84 2.22 13.52
CA ARG A 15 10.45 0.80 13.68
C ARG A 15 9.11 0.62 14.38
N ASP A 16 8.86 1.40 15.41
CA ASP A 16 7.65 1.39 16.23
C ASP A 16 6.42 1.80 15.42
N ARG A 17 6.53 2.84 14.57
CA ARG A 17 5.48 3.20 13.60
C ARG A 17 5.32 2.13 12.52
N PHE A 18 6.43 1.58 12.01
CA PHE A 18 6.38 0.51 11.01
C PHE A 18 5.70 -0.75 11.52
N ARG A 19 5.90 -1.11 12.79
CA ARG A 19 5.21 -2.23 13.43
C ARG A 19 3.70 -2.03 13.46
N LEU A 20 3.24 -0.81 13.77
CA LEU A 20 1.81 -0.47 13.77
C LEU A 20 1.23 -0.50 12.35
N PHE A 21 1.95 0.07 11.39
CA PHE A 21 1.61 0.00 9.96
C PHE A 21 1.46 -1.45 9.48
N ALA A 22 2.45 -2.31 9.75
CA ALA A 22 2.41 -3.71 9.34
C ALA A 22 1.26 -4.48 10.00
N ALA A 23 0.97 -4.22 11.28
CA ALA A 23 -0.17 -4.82 11.96
C ALA A 23 -1.50 -4.41 11.31
N GLU A 24 -1.66 -3.13 10.99
CA GLU A 24 -2.86 -2.63 10.31
C GLU A 24 -2.99 -3.16 8.88
N CYS A 25 -1.89 -3.34 8.13
CA CYS A 25 -1.92 -4.03 6.83
C CYS A 25 -2.45 -5.47 6.94
N ARG A 26 -2.12 -6.17 8.04
CA ARG A 26 -2.68 -7.50 8.31
C ARG A 26 -4.19 -7.44 8.53
N GLU A 27 -4.67 -6.46 9.29
CA GLU A 27 -6.10 -6.25 9.53
C GLU A 27 -6.86 -5.84 8.26
N LEU A 28 -6.26 -4.99 7.42
CA LEU A 28 -6.77 -4.64 6.09
C LEU A 28 -6.90 -5.88 5.21
N ARG A 29 -5.88 -6.75 5.20
CA ARG A 29 -5.93 -8.02 4.46
C ARG A 29 -7.07 -8.93 4.95
N GLN A 30 -7.28 -9.03 6.25
CA GLN A 30 -8.38 -9.80 6.83
C GLN A 30 -9.75 -9.20 6.46
N SER A 31 -9.84 -7.86 6.47
CA SER A 31 -11.06 -7.09 6.16
C SER A 31 -11.41 -7.05 4.67
N LEU A 32 -10.47 -7.36 3.77
CA LEU A 32 -10.71 -7.49 2.33
C LEU A 32 -11.71 -8.63 2.02
N GLY A 33 -11.93 -9.54 2.97
CA GLY A 33 -12.78 -10.72 2.83
C GLY A 33 -12.05 -11.87 2.14
N VAL A 34 -12.49 -13.09 2.43
CA VAL A 34 -12.20 -14.28 1.61
C VAL A 34 -13.40 -14.51 0.68
N PRO A 35 -13.21 -15.05 -0.53
CA PRO A 35 -14.34 -15.48 -1.34
C PRO A 35 -15.20 -16.45 -0.51
N PHE A 36 -16.44 -16.06 -0.23
CA PHE A 36 -17.44 -16.95 0.33
C PHE A 36 -17.80 -17.98 -0.75
N LEU A 37 -17.87 -19.27 -0.37
CA LEU A 37 -18.15 -20.40 -1.27
C LEU A 37 -19.25 -20.04 -2.28
N GLY A 38 -18.90 -20.03 -3.57
CA GLY A 38 -19.86 -19.98 -4.69
C GLY A 38 -20.04 -18.63 -5.39
N LEU A 39 -19.50 -17.52 -4.89
CA LEU A 39 -19.48 -16.24 -5.62
C LEU A 39 -18.06 -15.93 -6.10
N PHE A 40 -17.85 -16.02 -7.42
CA PHE A 40 -16.65 -15.56 -8.12
C PHE A 40 -16.40 -14.08 -7.80
N GLY A 41 -15.56 -13.76 -6.81
CA GLY A 41 -15.32 -12.35 -6.46
C GLY A 41 -14.29 -12.04 -5.36
N GLY A 42 -13.65 -13.04 -4.77
CA GLY A 42 -12.62 -12.80 -3.74
C GLY A 42 -11.32 -12.24 -4.34
N VAL A 43 -10.70 -11.28 -3.65
CA VAL A 43 -9.39 -10.76 -4.04
C VAL A 43 -8.30 -11.72 -3.59
N GLY A 44 -7.68 -12.41 -4.55
CA GLY A 44 -6.57 -13.32 -4.29
C GLY A 44 -5.29 -12.55 -3.96
N ILE A 45 -4.77 -12.73 -2.75
CA ILE A 45 -3.50 -12.16 -2.28
C ILE A 45 -2.52 -13.30 -1.97
N GLY A 46 -1.27 -13.17 -2.39
CA GLY A 46 -0.16 -14.03 -2.01
C GLY A 46 1.05 -13.23 -1.51
N GLY A 47 2.15 -13.93 -1.24
CA GLY A 47 3.46 -13.33 -0.99
C GLY A 47 4.05 -12.65 -2.24
N ALA A 48 5.34 -12.32 -2.21
CA ALA A 48 6.01 -11.57 -3.27
C ALA A 48 5.76 -12.16 -4.68
N LEU A 49 5.81 -13.47 -4.82
CA LEU A 49 5.62 -14.16 -6.11
C LEU A 49 4.16 -14.48 -6.45
N GLY A 50 3.19 -13.92 -5.73
CA GLY A 50 1.76 -14.24 -5.91
C GLY A 50 1.35 -15.62 -5.40
N THR A 51 2.21 -16.28 -4.63
CA THR A 51 1.98 -17.60 -4.00
C THR A 51 2.29 -17.53 -2.51
N GLY A 52 1.86 -18.53 -1.74
CA GLY A 52 2.03 -18.53 -0.28
C GLY A 52 1.31 -17.37 0.40
N ASP A 53 1.75 -17.05 1.62
CA ASP A 53 1.17 -15.99 2.44
C ASP A 53 1.87 -14.64 2.23
N PRO A 54 1.14 -13.52 2.31
CA PRO A 54 1.74 -12.20 2.34
C PRO A 54 2.55 -11.98 3.62
N THR A 55 3.59 -11.15 3.53
CA THR A 55 4.43 -10.77 4.67
C THR A 55 3.93 -9.45 5.26
N PHE A 56 3.51 -9.50 6.52
CA PHE A 56 3.20 -8.30 7.32
C PHE A 56 3.96 -8.43 8.63
N THR A 57 5.20 -7.92 8.68
CA THR A 57 6.07 -7.98 9.85
C THR A 57 6.69 -6.62 10.12
N GLN A 58 7.43 -6.49 11.22
CA GLN A 58 8.18 -5.27 11.52
C GLN A 58 9.33 -4.97 10.53
N ASP A 59 9.66 -5.93 9.66
CA ASP A 59 10.78 -5.84 8.72
C ASP A 59 10.31 -5.69 7.27
N ALA A 60 9.05 -6.02 6.97
CA ALA A 60 8.48 -5.85 5.64
C ALA A 60 6.94 -5.86 5.64
N VAL A 61 6.38 -5.05 4.75
CA VAL A 61 5.03 -5.25 4.19
C VAL A 61 5.22 -5.65 2.74
N CYS A 62 4.91 -6.90 2.40
CA CYS A 62 5.16 -7.48 1.08
C CYS A 62 4.02 -8.39 0.64
N PHE A 63 3.42 -8.10 -0.51
CA PHE A 63 2.38 -8.95 -1.08
C PHE A 63 2.22 -8.72 -2.59
N ASN A 64 1.50 -9.63 -3.21
CA ASN A 64 1.16 -9.58 -4.63
C ASN A 64 -0.26 -10.16 -4.85
N GLY A 65 -0.88 -9.87 -5.98
CA GLY A 65 -2.10 -10.57 -6.39
C GLY A 65 -1.82 -12.00 -6.85
N ARG A 66 -2.83 -12.88 -6.78
CA ARG A 66 -2.73 -14.25 -7.33
C ARG A 66 -3.25 -14.28 -8.78
N PRO A 67 -2.60 -15.00 -9.72
CA PRO A 67 -1.47 -15.92 -9.53
C PRO A 67 -0.08 -15.27 -9.41
N GLY A 68 0.02 -13.95 -9.58
CA GLY A 68 1.27 -13.18 -9.52
C GLY A 68 1.25 -12.03 -10.52
N TYR A 69 1.42 -10.81 -10.04
CA TYR A 69 1.57 -9.58 -10.82
C TYR A 69 2.85 -8.87 -10.38
N GLU A 70 2.81 -7.55 -10.19
CA GLU A 70 3.91 -6.80 -9.60
C GLU A 70 3.86 -6.85 -8.06
N THR A 71 5.03 -6.91 -7.43
CA THR A 71 5.12 -7.02 -5.97
C THR A 71 4.96 -5.63 -5.35
N PHE A 72 4.04 -5.50 -4.40
CA PHE A 72 4.05 -4.36 -3.49
C PHE A 72 5.00 -4.66 -2.33
N LEU A 73 6.00 -3.82 -2.11
CA LEU A 73 7.02 -4.02 -1.08
C LEU A 73 7.39 -2.71 -0.40
N ILE A 74 7.33 -2.70 0.93
CA ILE A 74 7.90 -1.62 1.75
C ILE A 74 8.72 -2.25 2.87
N HIS A 75 9.98 -1.82 3.02
CA HIS A 75 10.87 -2.14 4.14
C HIS A 75 11.05 -0.93 5.07
N PRO A 76 11.42 -1.08 6.35
CA PRO A 76 11.75 0.05 7.22
C PRO A 76 12.92 0.89 6.71
N LEU A 77 13.93 0.27 6.12
CA LEU A 77 15.05 0.94 5.44
C LEU A 77 14.85 0.90 3.93
N PHE A 78 15.04 2.03 3.25
CA PHE A 78 14.93 2.09 1.80
C PHE A 78 16.05 1.29 1.13
N HIS A 79 15.70 0.49 0.13
CA HIS A 79 16.60 -0.53 -0.45
C HIS A 79 17.54 0.03 -1.54
N HIS A 80 17.31 1.26 -1.99
CA HIS A 80 18.17 1.95 -2.96
C HIS A 80 18.62 3.33 -2.45
N PRO A 81 19.43 3.40 -1.38
CA PRO A 81 19.83 4.66 -0.75
C PRO A 81 20.68 5.58 -1.65
N ALA A 82 21.30 5.02 -2.69
CA ALA A 82 22.10 5.76 -3.67
C ALA A 82 21.25 6.40 -4.78
N HIS A 83 19.95 6.14 -4.85
CA HIS A 83 19.07 6.81 -5.81
C HIS A 83 18.89 8.28 -5.41
N GLU A 84 18.80 9.12 -6.43
CA GLU A 84 18.49 10.54 -6.22
C GLU A 84 17.12 10.69 -5.56
N ARG A 85 17.05 11.66 -4.65
CA ARG A 85 15.80 12.03 -4.00
C ARG A 85 14.96 12.85 -4.97
N GLY A 86 13.67 12.56 -5.02
CA GLY A 86 12.72 13.25 -5.87
C GLY A 86 12.05 14.40 -5.13
N ASP A 87 10.80 14.66 -5.50
CA ASP A 87 9.97 15.68 -4.86
C ASP A 87 9.96 15.54 -3.33
N TYR A 88 10.03 16.70 -2.67
CA TYR A 88 10.10 16.83 -1.20
C TYR A 88 11.32 16.19 -0.54
N ASP A 89 12.41 15.96 -1.29
CA ASP A 89 13.62 15.31 -0.79
C ASP A 89 13.36 13.87 -0.27
N LEU A 90 12.44 13.17 -0.94
CA LEU A 90 12.02 11.82 -0.58
C LEU A 90 12.60 10.77 -1.54
N TYR A 91 12.76 9.54 -1.03
CA TYR A 91 13.02 8.36 -1.84
C TYR A 91 11.70 7.79 -2.37
N TRP A 92 11.60 7.68 -3.69
CA TRP A 92 10.38 7.26 -4.36
C TRP A 92 10.46 5.83 -4.86
N ASP A 93 9.36 5.12 -4.72
CA ASP A 93 9.15 3.77 -5.22
C ASP A 93 7.73 3.65 -5.79
N PHE A 94 7.45 2.58 -6.52
CA PHE A 94 6.18 2.39 -7.18
C PHE A 94 5.77 0.92 -7.31
N VAL A 95 4.51 0.70 -7.63
CA VAL A 95 4.00 -0.60 -8.08
C VAL A 95 3.05 -0.41 -9.25
N ALA A 96 3.22 -1.19 -10.33
CA ALA A 96 2.26 -1.25 -11.42
C ALA A 96 1.21 -2.32 -11.16
N THR A 97 0.01 -1.89 -10.78
CA THR A 97 -1.08 -2.82 -10.46
C THR A 97 -1.93 -3.17 -11.67
N ALA A 98 -1.92 -2.33 -12.72
CA ALA A 98 -2.83 -2.43 -13.86
C ALA A 98 -4.32 -2.55 -13.42
N GLN A 99 -4.68 -1.94 -12.28
CA GLN A 99 -6.02 -2.00 -11.66
C GLN A 99 -6.54 -3.43 -11.44
N ARG A 100 -5.64 -4.40 -11.27
CA ARG A 100 -5.99 -5.79 -10.94
C ARG A 100 -6.63 -5.86 -9.54
N PRO A 101 -7.40 -6.91 -9.21
CA PRO A 101 -8.16 -6.94 -7.96
C PRO A 101 -7.35 -6.67 -6.67
N TYR A 102 -6.08 -7.09 -6.62
CA TYR A 102 -5.20 -6.86 -5.45
C TYR A 102 -4.86 -5.38 -5.20
N ASP A 103 -5.06 -4.52 -6.21
CA ASP A 103 -4.93 -3.06 -6.13
C ASP A 103 -5.75 -2.47 -4.97
N THR A 104 -6.88 -3.08 -4.64
CA THR A 104 -7.70 -2.68 -3.49
C THR A 104 -6.91 -2.72 -2.18
N LEU A 105 -6.06 -3.74 -1.98
CA LEU A 105 -5.21 -3.83 -0.80
C LEU A 105 -3.99 -2.92 -0.90
N VAL A 106 -3.43 -2.73 -2.11
CA VAL A 106 -2.34 -1.76 -2.35
C VAL A 106 -2.76 -0.36 -1.93
N VAL A 107 -3.88 0.13 -2.45
CA VAL A 107 -4.40 1.47 -2.13
C VAL A 107 -4.69 1.61 -0.64
N ALA A 108 -5.34 0.62 -0.02
CA ALA A 108 -5.63 0.68 1.40
C ALA A 108 -4.35 0.67 2.27
N ALA A 109 -3.34 -0.10 1.86
CA ALA A 109 -2.03 -0.10 2.51
C ALA A 109 -1.31 1.25 2.35
N LEU A 110 -1.37 1.89 1.17
CA LEU A 110 -0.80 3.23 0.98
C LEU A 110 -1.50 4.30 1.85
N LEU A 111 -2.82 4.25 1.99
CA LEU A 111 -3.55 5.14 2.89
C LEU A 111 -3.15 4.93 4.36
N SER A 112 -2.99 3.67 4.78
CA SER A 112 -2.45 3.32 6.11
C SER A 112 -1.01 3.81 6.26
N PHE A 113 -0.17 3.63 5.24
CA PHE A 113 1.21 4.11 5.23
C PHE A 113 1.27 5.62 5.46
N LYS A 114 0.50 6.41 4.72
CA LYS A 114 0.44 7.87 4.90
C LYS A 114 -0.04 8.28 6.29
N TYR A 115 -0.94 7.52 6.91
CA TYR A 115 -1.38 7.79 8.28
C TYR A 115 -0.27 7.57 9.32
N HIS A 116 0.49 6.48 9.21
CA HIS A 116 1.59 6.19 10.14
C HIS A 116 2.85 7.02 9.87
N PHE A 117 3.01 7.49 8.63
CA PHE A 117 4.13 8.30 8.16
C PHE A 117 3.62 9.57 7.47
N PRO A 118 3.15 10.56 8.24
CA PRO A 118 2.68 11.83 7.68
C PRO A 118 3.72 12.53 6.80
N GLU A 119 5.01 12.30 7.05
CA GLU A 119 6.14 12.79 6.26
C GLU A 119 6.28 12.14 4.86
N ALA A 120 5.53 11.05 4.58
CA ALA A 120 5.49 10.44 3.25
C ALA A 120 4.66 11.25 2.26
N ALA A 121 4.84 11.00 0.97
CA ALA A 121 3.98 11.53 -0.09
C ALA A 121 3.48 10.38 -0.97
N LEU A 122 2.28 10.51 -1.54
CA LEU A 122 1.69 9.50 -2.43
C LEU A 122 1.28 10.11 -3.75
N ASN A 123 1.41 9.34 -4.83
CA ASN A 123 0.95 9.74 -6.16
C ASN A 123 0.40 8.51 -6.92
N SER A 124 -0.35 8.74 -7.98
CA SER A 124 -0.95 7.70 -8.81
C SER A 124 -1.18 8.19 -10.24
N ASP A 125 -1.21 7.27 -11.20
CA ASP A 125 -1.60 7.58 -12.58
C ASP A 125 -3.11 7.93 -12.71
N GLY A 126 -3.91 7.75 -11.64
CA GLY A 126 -5.34 8.07 -11.63
C GLY A 126 -5.80 8.81 -10.36
N GLY A 127 -7.11 8.87 -10.18
CA GLY A 127 -7.76 9.73 -9.17
C GLY A 127 -8.62 8.98 -8.16
N GLU A 128 -9.46 9.75 -7.47
CA GLU A 128 -10.29 9.25 -6.36
C GLU A 128 -11.24 8.12 -6.77
N GLN A 129 -11.77 8.16 -8.00
CA GLN A 129 -12.65 7.12 -8.52
C GLN A 129 -11.92 5.78 -8.67
N ASP A 130 -10.66 5.80 -9.11
CA ASP A 130 -9.83 4.60 -9.24
C ASP A 130 -9.49 4.01 -7.86
N TRP A 131 -9.28 4.89 -6.87
CA TRP A 131 -8.95 4.51 -5.49
C TRP A 131 -10.16 4.09 -4.66
N ALA A 132 -11.39 4.25 -5.16
CA ALA A 132 -12.62 4.11 -4.38
C ALA A 132 -12.72 2.78 -3.62
N ARG A 133 -12.31 1.66 -4.23
CA ARG A 133 -12.33 0.34 -3.56
C ARG A 133 -11.37 0.27 -2.37
N GLY A 134 -10.14 0.76 -2.54
CA GLY A 134 -9.15 0.78 -1.47
C GLY A 134 -9.49 1.78 -0.37
N ILE A 135 -10.01 2.95 -0.75
CA ILE A 135 -10.56 3.94 0.19
C ILE A 135 -11.66 3.30 1.04
N ASN A 136 -12.64 2.63 0.41
CA ASN A 136 -13.72 1.97 1.13
C ASN A 136 -13.22 0.88 2.09
N LEU A 137 -12.24 0.07 1.66
CA LEU A 137 -11.61 -0.93 2.54
C LEU A 137 -10.94 -0.26 3.74
N TYR A 138 -10.10 0.75 3.50
CA TYR A 138 -9.38 1.49 4.53
C TYR A 138 -10.35 2.10 5.55
N GLN A 139 -11.36 2.85 5.10
CA GLN A 139 -12.31 3.53 5.98
C GLN A 139 -13.16 2.54 6.78
N ARG A 140 -13.58 1.43 6.17
CA ARG A 140 -14.36 0.40 6.87
C ARG A 140 -13.54 -0.30 7.96
N ALA A 141 -12.31 -0.70 7.63
CA ALA A 141 -11.45 -1.47 8.53
C ALA A 141 -10.89 -0.61 9.68
N THR A 142 -10.43 0.60 9.36
CA THR A 142 -9.76 1.48 10.34
C THR A 142 -10.71 2.44 11.05
N ARG A 143 -11.94 2.60 10.54
CA ARG A 143 -12.92 3.61 11.00
C ARG A 143 -12.43 5.06 10.86
N ARG A 144 -11.35 5.30 10.11
CA ARG A 144 -10.80 6.64 9.83
C ARG A 144 -11.27 7.13 8.46
N LYS A 145 -11.44 8.44 8.32
CA LYS A 145 -11.66 9.06 7.00
C LYS A 145 -10.34 9.03 6.21
N ALA A 146 -10.41 8.70 4.92
CA ALA A 146 -9.24 8.80 4.04
C ALA A 146 -8.91 10.29 3.80
N PRO A 147 -7.62 10.69 3.81
CA PRO A 147 -7.22 12.03 3.42
C PRO A 147 -7.59 12.32 1.96
N SER A 148 -7.77 13.60 1.63
CA SER A 148 -7.93 14.07 0.25
C SER A 148 -6.65 13.87 -0.55
N PHE A 149 -6.76 13.77 -1.88
CA PHE A 149 -5.59 13.61 -2.76
C PHE A 149 -4.56 14.73 -2.61
N ARG A 150 -5.01 15.95 -2.29
CA ARG A 150 -4.11 17.08 -1.99
C ARG A 150 -3.27 16.82 -0.73
N GLU A 151 -3.87 16.22 0.31
CA GLU A 151 -3.19 15.86 1.55
C GLU A 151 -2.28 14.63 1.38
N LEU A 152 -2.63 13.73 0.46
CA LEU A 152 -1.82 12.55 0.13
C LEU A 152 -0.54 12.96 -0.63
N ALA A 153 -0.63 13.95 -1.52
CA ALA A 153 0.44 14.33 -2.45
C ALA A 153 1.65 15.03 -1.81
N ALA A 154 1.54 15.50 -0.57
CA ALA A 154 2.61 16.24 0.10
C ALA A 154 2.84 15.73 1.53
N PRO A 155 4.08 15.83 2.06
CA PRO A 155 4.34 15.63 3.48
C PRO A 155 3.46 16.52 4.35
N GLN A 156 2.99 15.99 5.47
CA GLN A 156 2.22 16.70 6.48
C GLN A 156 3.14 16.97 7.68
N ALA A 157 3.19 18.23 8.10
CA ALA A 157 3.99 18.70 9.23
C ALA A 157 3.24 18.55 10.56
#